data_AF-A0A1W9LXK4-F1
#
_entry.id   AF-A0A1W9LXK4-F1
#
_cell.length_a   1.000
_cell.length_b   1.000
_cell.length_c   1.000
_cell.angle_alpha   90.00
_cell.angle_beta   90.00
_cell.angle_gamma   90.00
#
_symmetry.space_group_name_H-M   'P 1'
#
loop_
_entity.id
_entity.type
_entity.pdbx_description
1 polymer ?
#
loop_
_entity_poly.entity_id
_entity_poly.type
_entity_poly.pdbx_seq_one_letter_code
_entity_poly.pdbx_strand_id
1 'polypeptide(L)'
;MATSFDDTLTALEQAVAARADEPSLVALARKLKVAPNITAAELARLFALATALLPLPCGLAKVLLQGELAKTLYHGHWPGMRFPWDAARAAAYVRPYLQAVDAAFTADSRSIYPLHSEWRILRAGYPAVRQVLEDFLREREVLGQRPAGYLEELHQAIALHAQFERILRVEPKAIGAWREFMRLLDRPGCPARSWAAKNLGAIYRVDGDIIEPEIPPLRQMLGELGDWERRAPGVLGPFVDGFDDSFEGIGSLHTCFEPGQGREALREYVLGVLEHSAAEPYCPDVQSLAFYAHEFFETDADALQRLLRAGHRDIVEDALSHESDFPGRERLLALLGGGSGR
;
A
#
# COMPACT_ATOMS: atom_id res chain seq x y z
N MET A 1 22.26 17.38 24.82
CA MET A 1 21.71 16.20 25.51
C MET A 1 20.66 15.58 24.60
N ALA A 2 20.71 14.28 24.34
CA ALA A 2 19.65 13.61 23.58
C ALA A 2 18.36 13.63 24.43
N THR A 3 17.25 14.07 23.84
CA THR A 3 15.93 14.06 24.49
C THR A 3 15.49 12.61 24.69
N SER A 4 14.94 12.26 25.85
CA SER A 4 14.48 10.88 26.08
C SER A 4 13.24 10.55 25.23
N PHE A 5 12.97 9.26 25.01
CA PHE A 5 11.75 8.82 24.32
C PHE A 5 10.49 9.33 25.07
N ASP A 6 10.49 9.20 26.39
CA ASP A 6 9.39 9.63 27.26
C ASP A 6 9.12 11.15 27.18
N ASP A 7 10.18 11.97 27.20
CA ASP A 7 10.05 13.42 27.03
C ASP A 7 9.46 13.77 25.66
N THR A 8 9.92 13.08 24.61
CA THR A 8 9.45 13.32 23.24
C THR A 8 7.99 12.90 23.08
N LEU A 9 7.61 11.74 23.63
CA LEU A 9 6.24 11.24 23.60
C LEU A 9 5.30 12.18 24.36
N THR A 10 5.71 12.65 25.54
CA THR A 10 4.95 13.62 26.35
C THR A 10 4.76 14.94 25.62
N ALA A 11 5.82 15.47 25.00
CA ALA A 11 5.73 16.71 24.23
C ALA A 11 4.77 16.59 23.04
N LEU A 12 4.78 15.42 22.37
CA LEU A 12 3.88 15.15 21.25
C LEU A 12 2.42 15.00 21.71
N GLU A 13 2.15 14.31 22.81
CA GLU A 13 0.80 14.23 23.40
C GLU A 13 0.24 15.61 23.74
N GLN A 14 1.07 16.47 24.36
CA GLN A 14 0.70 17.85 24.68
C GLN A 14 0.43 18.66 23.41
N ALA A 15 1.26 18.52 22.38
CA ALA A 15 1.08 19.21 21.11
C ALA A 15 -0.21 18.79 20.40
N VAL A 16 -0.54 17.49 20.39
CA VAL A 16 -1.80 16.97 19.83
C VAL A 16 -3.01 17.49 20.62
N ALA A 17 -2.95 17.45 21.96
CA ALA A 17 -4.00 17.98 22.81
C ALA A 17 -4.22 19.50 22.60
N ALA A 18 -3.13 20.24 22.38
CA ALA A 18 -3.16 21.67 22.08
C ALA A 18 -3.53 22.01 20.63
N ARG A 19 -3.73 21.00 19.77
CA ARG A 19 -3.96 21.17 18.31
C ARG A 19 -2.87 22.02 17.64
N ALA A 20 -1.60 21.71 17.95
CA ALA A 20 -0.46 22.34 17.31
C ALA A 20 -0.52 22.18 15.78
N ASP A 21 0.14 23.09 15.06
CA ASP A 21 0.25 23.02 13.61
C ASP A 21 1.07 21.80 13.14
N GLU A 22 0.84 21.39 11.89
CA GLU A 22 1.48 20.22 11.30
C GLU A 22 3.02 20.29 11.31
N PRO A 23 3.70 21.41 10.95
CA PRO A 23 5.14 21.53 11.09
C PRO A 23 5.66 21.22 12.50
N SER A 24 4.96 21.69 13.54
CA SER A 24 5.29 21.43 14.94
C SER A 24 5.13 19.94 15.30
N LEU A 25 4.03 19.32 14.87
CA LEU A 25 3.80 17.88 15.07
C LEU A 25 4.85 17.04 14.35
N VAL A 26 5.20 17.38 13.11
CA VAL A 26 6.27 16.72 12.32
C VAL A 26 7.61 16.83 13.02
N ALA A 27 7.97 18.02 13.50
CA ALA A 27 9.25 18.25 14.18
C ALA A 27 9.39 17.39 15.45
N LEU A 28 8.30 17.17 16.18
CA LEU A 28 8.26 16.28 17.34
C LEU A 28 8.26 14.80 16.93
N ALA A 29 7.43 14.41 15.96
CA ALA A 29 7.34 13.04 15.47
C ALA A 29 8.69 12.53 14.90
N ARG A 30 9.46 13.38 14.20
CA ARG A 30 10.80 13.04 13.69
C ARG A 30 11.80 12.66 14.79
N LYS A 31 11.63 13.24 15.99
CA LYS A 31 12.47 12.97 17.16
C LYS A 31 12.05 11.68 17.87
N LEU A 32 10.82 11.20 17.66
CA LEU A 32 10.36 9.97 18.26
C LEU A 32 11.14 8.79 17.64
N LYS A 33 11.85 8.07 18.50
CA LYS A 33 12.58 6.85 18.15
C LYS A 33 12.24 5.79 19.19
N VAL A 34 11.37 4.86 18.82
CA VAL A 34 11.01 3.74 19.69
C VAL A 34 12.29 2.99 20.06
N ALA A 35 12.52 2.71 21.34
CA ALA A 35 13.68 1.94 21.79
C ALA A 35 13.35 0.43 21.86
N PRO A 36 14.36 -0.49 21.82
CA PRO A 36 14.09 -1.93 21.85
C PRO A 36 13.49 -2.41 23.18
N ASN A 37 13.63 -1.59 24.23
CA ASN A 37 13.20 -1.84 25.59
C ASN A 37 11.97 -1.00 25.98
N ILE A 38 11.12 -0.64 25.01
CA ILE A 38 9.88 0.09 25.26
C ILE A 38 9.02 -0.63 26.33
N THR A 39 8.55 0.13 27.30
CA THR A 39 7.70 -0.39 28.38
C THR A 39 6.26 -0.56 27.92
N ALA A 40 5.50 -1.36 28.67
CA ALA A 40 4.06 -1.52 28.44
C ALA A 40 3.29 -0.19 28.48
N ALA A 41 3.71 0.74 29.34
CA ALA A 41 3.06 2.04 29.51
C ALA A 41 3.38 3.00 28.34
N GLU A 42 4.64 3.06 27.92
CA GLU A 42 5.08 3.82 26.75
C GLU A 42 4.38 3.33 25.46
N LEU A 43 4.28 2.01 25.29
CA LEU A 43 3.60 1.45 24.12
C LEU A 43 2.10 1.79 24.15
N ALA A 44 1.45 1.75 25.31
CA ALA A 44 0.03 2.09 25.45
C ALA A 44 -0.23 3.56 25.06
N ARG A 45 0.66 4.45 25.51
CA ARG A 45 0.63 5.88 25.14
C ARG A 45 0.85 6.09 23.65
N LEU A 46 1.79 5.37 23.03
CA LEU A 46 2.03 5.43 21.60
C LEU A 46 0.78 5.04 20.78
N PHE A 47 0.08 3.97 21.18
CA PHE A 47 -1.18 3.55 20.56
C PHE A 47 -2.30 4.58 20.72
N ALA A 48 -2.46 5.14 21.93
CA ALA A 48 -3.45 6.18 22.19
C ALA A 48 -3.18 7.43 21.35
N LEU A 49 -1.93 7.85 21.25
CA LEU A 49 -1.49 8.98 20.46
C LEU A 49 -1.70 8.75 18.96
N ALA A 50 -1.30 7.58 18.45
CA ALA A 50 -1.52 7.21 17.06
C ALA A 50 -3.02 7.21 16.71
N THR A 51 -3.86 6.70 17.62
CA THR A 51 -5.33 6.71 17.48
C THR A 51 -5.88 8.13 17.43
N ALA A 52 -5.44 9.00 18.33
CA ALA A 52 -5.89 10.39 18.41
C ALA A 52 -5.54 11.23 17.17
N LEU A 53 -4.49 10.83 16.44
CA LEU A 53 -4.06 11.51 15.22
C LEU A 53 -4.79 11.06 13.96
N LEU A 54 -5.44 9.89 13.96
CA LEU A 54 -6.13 9.37 12.78
C LEU A 54 -7.17 10.33 12.18
N PRO A 55 -7.99 11.05 12.98
CA PRO A 55 -8.99 11.99 12.47
C PRO A 55 -8.42 13.29 11.92
N LEU A 56 -7.13 13.60 12.15
CA LEU A 56 -6.52 14.79 11.60
C LEU A 56 -6.27 14.61 10.09
N PRO A 57 -6.28 15.70 9.30
CA PRO A 57 -5.92 15.66 7.88
C PRO A 57 -4.59 14.91 7.69
N CYS A 58 -4.48 14.17 6.59
CA CYS A 58 -3.28 13.36 6.34
C CYS A 58 -2.04 14.28 6.30
N GLY A 59 -1.18 14.14 7.31
CA GLY A 59 0.02 14.92 7.49
C GLY A 59 1.22 14.03 7.73
N LEU A 60 2.42 14.55 7.44
CA LEU A 60 3.68 13.85 7.64
C LEU A 60 3.86 13.38 9.10
N ALA A 61 3.28 14.06 10.09
CA ALA A 61 3.29 13.63 11.48
C ALA A 61 2.57 12.28 11.69
N LYS A 62 1.40 12.10 11.05
CA LYS A 62 0.63 10.85 11.07
C LYS A 62 1.45 9.71 10.45
N VAL A 63 2.10 9.96 9.30
CA VAL A 63 2.96 8.98 8.62
C VAL A 63 4.15 8.57 9.49
N LEU A 64 4.84 9.54 10.09
CA LEU A 64 5.99 9.27 10.95
C LEU A 64 5.61 8.43 12.17
N LEU A 65 4.48 8.73 12.81
CA LEU A 65 4.03 8.01 14.00
C LEU A 65 3.49 6.62 13.69
N GLN A 66 2.79 6.45 12.57
CA GLN A 66 2.42 5.13 12.08
C GLN A 66 3.67 4.30 11.73
N GLY A 67 4.70 4.92 11.17
CA GLY A 67 5.99 4.27 10.90
C GLY A 67 6.70 3.81 12.18
N GLU A 68 6.73 4.64 13.22
CA GLU A 68 7.29 4.26 14.53
C GLU A 68 6.42 3.19 15.23
N LEU A 69 5.09 3.30 15.19
CA LEU A 69 4.18 2.29 15.74
C LEU A 69 4.32 0.94 15.00
N ALA A 70 4.42 0.94 13.68
CA ALA A 70 4.60 -0.27 12.88
C ALA A 70 5.86 -1.04 13.32
N LYS A 71 6.95 -0.35 13.66
CA LYS A 71 8.17 -0.99 14.21
C LYS A 71 7.92 -1.77 15.50
N THR A 72 6.93 -1.36 16.30
CA THR A 72 6.59 -2.04 17.57
C THR A 72 5.73 -3.29 17.39
N LEU A 73 5.08 -3.42 16.23
CA LEU A 73 4.03 -4.42 16.00
C LEU A 73 4.54 -5.77 15.50
N TYR A 74 5.75 -5.82 14.95
CA TYR A 74 6.32 -7.05 14.39
C TYR A 74 7.84 -7.17 14.59
N HIS A 75 8.29 -8.41 14.69
CA HIS A 75 9.68 -8.77 14.97
C HIS A 75 10.69 -8.32 13.90
N GLY A 76 10.22 -8.14 12.66
CA GLY A 76 11.08 -7.94 11.48
C GLY A 76 11.94 -6.68 11.51
N HIS A 77 11.61 -5.66 12.31
CA HIS A 77 12.40 -4.42 12.37
C HIS A 77 13.44 -4.39 13.49
N TRP A 78 13.24 -5.12 14.60
CA TRP A 78 14.09 -5.00 15.80
C TRP A 78 14.38 -6.38 16.39
N PRO A 79 15.44 -7.08 15.92
CA PRO A 79 15.91 -8.31 16.55
C PRO A 79 16.18 -8.08 18.04
N GLY A 80 15.44 -8.78 18.92
CA GLY A 80 15.60 -8.69 20.37
C GLY A 80 14.60 -7.79 21.10
N MET A 81 13.73 -7.04 20.40
CA MET A 81 12.63 -6.34 21.05
C MET A 81 11.66 -7.36 21.68
N ARG A 82 11.29 -7.13 22.94
CA ARG A 82 10.29 -7.93 23.65
C ARG A 82 8.98 -7.17 23.68
N PHE A 83 7.92 -7.72 23.10
CA PHE A 83 6.60 -7.12 23.21
C PHE A 83 6.10 -7.26 24.65
N PRO A 84 5.79 -6.14 25.32
CA PRO A 84 5.60 -6.14 26.78
C PRO A 84 4.18 -6.53 27.20
N TRP A 85 3.35 -7.01 26.27
CA TRP A 85 1.94 -7.32 26.51
C TRP A 85 1.63 -8.80 26.28
N ASP A 86 0.76 -9.31 27.14
CA ASP A 86 0.02 -10.54 26.89
C ASP A 86 -1.13 -10.30 25.88
N ALA A 87 -1.87 -11.35 25.56
CA ALA A 87 -3.00 -11.27 24.63
C ALA A 87 -4.09 -10.29 25.10
N ALA A 88 -4.39 -10.25 26.40
CA ALA A 88 -5.44 -9.39 26.95
C ALA A 88 -5.08 -7.90 26.83
N ARG A 89 -3.85 -7.52 27.20
CA ARG A 89 -3.36 -6.15 27.04
C ARG A 89 -3.21 -5.77 25.57
N ALA A 90 -2.73 -6.68 24.72
CA ALA A 90 -2.67 -6.43 23.29
C ALA A 90 -4.07 -6.12 22.73
N ALA A 91 -5.09 -6.91 23.10
CA ALA A 91 -6.47 -6.64 22.68
C ALA A 91 -6.97 -5.27 23.15
N ALA A 92 -6.68 -4.88 24.40
CA ALA A 92 -7.14 -3.61 24.97
C ALA A 92 -6.59 -2.36 24.25
N TYR A 93 -5.38 -2.43 23.67
CA TYR A 93 -4.72 -1.27 23.04
C TYR A 93 -4.67 -1.35 21.52
N VAL A 94 -4.47 -2.54 20.95
CA VAL A 94 -4.40 -2.73 19.49
C VAL A 94 -5.78 -2.63 18.86
N ARG A 95 -6.83 -3.21 19.46
CA ARG A 95 -8.17 -3.22 18.87
C ARG A 95 -8.77 -1.81 18.68
N PRO A 96 -8.73 -0.89 19.66
CA PRO A 96 -9.22 0.48 19.44
C PRO A 96 -8.50 1.20 18.29
N TYR A 97 -7.19 0.97 18.16
CA TYR A 97 -6.40 1.50 17.06
C TYR A 97 -6.84 0.93 15.71
N LEU A 98 -7.01 -0.39 15.60
CA LEU A 98 -7.52 -1.04 14.37
C LEU A 98 -8.92 -0.53 13.99
N GLN A 99 -9.81 -0.36 14.96
CA GLN A 99 -11.15 0.21 14.73
C GLN A 99 -11.08 1.64 14.21
N ALA A 100 -10.21 2.47 14.79
CA ALA A 100 -10.04 3.84 14.34
C ALA A 100 -9.39 3.92 12.96
N VAL A 101 -8.46 3.02 12.65
CA VAL A 101 -7.87 2.86 11.31
C VAL A 101 -8.94 2.51 10.28
N ASP A 102 -9.77 1.53 10.58
CA ASP A 102 -10.85 1.05 9.71
C ASP A 102 -11.91 2.13 9.47
N ALA A 103 -12.27 2.87 10.53
CA ALA A 103 -13.17 4.01 10.43
C ALA A 103 -12.58 5.14 9.56
N ALA A 104 -11.29 5.44 9.73
CA ALA A 104 -10.59 6.44 8.92
C ALA A 104 -10.52 6.01 7.45
N PHE A 105 -10.24 4.74 7.17
CA PHE A 105 -10.21 4.18 5.82
C PHE A 105 -11.61 4.19 5.16
N THR A 106 -12.66 3.90 5.93
CA THR A 106 -14.04 3.96 5.42
C THR A 106 -14.46 5.39 5.10
N ALA A 107 -14.01 6.37 5.90
CA ALA A 107 -14.29 7.78 5.67
C ALA A 107 -13.48 8.38 4.51
N ASP A 108 -12.26 7.90 4.32
CA ASP A 108 -11.37 8.30 3.23
C ASP A 108 -10.51 7.12 2.79
N SER A 109 -10.92 6.47 1.69
CA SER A 109 -10.24 5.31 1.12
C SER A 109 -8.83 5.64 0.61
N ARG A 110 -8.49 6.93 0.49
CA ARG A 110 -7.14 7.41 0.13
C ARG A 110 -6.15 7.33 1.30
N SER A 111 -6.61 7.00 2.51
CA SER A 111 -5.71 6.74 3.64
C SER A 111 -5.11 5.33 3.52
N ILE A 112 -4.16 5.14 2.60
CA ILE A 112 -3.58 3.83 2.24
C ILE A 112 -2.63 3.31 3.36
N TYR A 113 -2.08 4.20 4.18
CA TYR A 113 -0.96 3.90 5.09
C TYR A 113 -1.22 2.88 6.22
N PRO A 114 -2.35 2.88 6.95
CA PRO A 114 -2.46 2.04 8.13
C PRO A 114 -2.67 0.55 7.80
N LEU A 115 -3.07 0.20 6.58
CA LEU A 115 -3.38 -1.18 6.18
C LEU A 115 -2.16 -1.96 5.61
N HIS A 116 -1.09 -1.28 5.18
CA HIS A 116 0.20 -1.94 4.90
C HIS A 116 0.76 -2.71 6.11
N SER A 117 0.27 -2.39 7.31
CA SER A 117 0.60 -3.11 8.54
C SER A 117 -0.05 -4.50 8.64
N GLU A 118 -1.20 -4.76 7.98
CA GLU A 118 -1.92 -6.04 8.09
C GLU A 118 -1.02 -7.22 7.70
N TRP A 119 -0.46 -7.15 6.48
CA TRP A 119 0.46 -8.15 5.96
C TRP A 119 1.68 -8.36 6.86
N ARG A 120 2.31 -7.26 7.31
CA ARG A 120 3.53 -7.33 8.13
C ARG A 120 3.26 -7.91 9.52
N ILE A 121 2.11 -7.59 10.12
CA ILE A 121 1.66 -8.14 11.40
C ILE A 121 1.32 -9.63 11.25
N LEU A 122 0.61 -10.02 10.19
CA LEU A 122 0.29 -11.44 9.95
C LEU A 122 1.57 -12.26 9.70
N ARG A 123 2.52 -11.73 8.92
CA ARG A 123 3.77 -12.42 8.58
C ARG A 123 4.76 -12.48 9.75
N ALA A 124 4.98 -11.36 10.44
CA ALA A 124 6.08 -11.20 11.39
C ALA A 124 5.67 -10.58 12.74
N GLY A 125 4.38 -10.34 12.95
CA GLY A 125 3.82 -9.78 14.18
C GLY A 125 4.07 -10.66 15.39
N TYR A 126 4.13 -10.02 16.57
CA TYR A 126 4.11 -10.75 17.84
C TYR A 126 2.82 -11.58 17.94
N PRO A 127 2.86 -12.79 18.52
CA PRO A 127 1.69 -13.67 18.57
C PRO A 127 0.42 -13.01 19.13
N ALA A 128 0.57 -12.21 20.20
CA ALA A 128 -0.54 -11.49 20.82
C ALA A 128 -1.16 -10.43 19.88
N VAL A 129 -0.34 -9.69 19.13
CA VAL A 129 -0.81 -8.68 18.16
C VAL A 129 -1.47 -9.36 16.96
N ARG A 130 -0.84 -10.42 16.44
CA ARG A 130 -1.35 -11.19 15.31
C ARG A 130 -2.74 -11.74 15.60
N GLN A 131 -2.94 -12.35 16.77
CA GLN A 131 -4.24 -12.85 17.17
C GLN A 131 -5.31 -11.75 17.18
N VAL A 132 -5.00 -10.57 17.74
CA VAL A 132 -5.93 -9.44 17.77
C VAL A 132 -6.29 -8.98 16.36
N LEU A 133 -5.32 -8.92 15.44
CA LEU A 133 -5.56 -8.58 14.04
C LEU A 133 -6.42 -9.64 13.33
N GLU A 134 -6.11 -10.93 13.50
CA GLU A 134 -6.89 -12.01 12.90
C GLU A 134 -8.35 -11.98 13.38
N ASP A 135 -8.57 -11.82 14.68
CA ASP A 135 -9.92 -11.73 15.25
C ASP A 135 -10.66 -10.49 14.74
N PHE A 136 -9.94 -9.37 14.56
CA PHE A 136 -10.49 -8.17 13.96
C PHE A 136 -10.89 -8.41 12.50
N LEU A 137 -10.03 -9.01 11.68
CA LEU A 137 -10.31 -9.28 10.27
C LEU A 137 -11.49 -10.25 10.08
N ARG A 138 -11.58 -11.31 10.89
CA ARG A 138 -12.74 -12.22 10.90
C ARG A 138 -14.03 -11.48 11.23
N GLU A 139 -14.01 -10.56 12.19
CA GLU A 139 -15.17 -9.73 12.51
C GLU A 139 -15.57 -8.86 11.32
N ARG A 140 -14.62 -8.23 10.62
CA ARG A 140 -14.90 -7.43 9.42
C ARG A 140 -15.51 -8.27 8.29
N GLU A 141 -15.04 -9.51 8.09
CA GLU A 141 -15.65 -10.45 7.13
C GLU A 141 -17.09 -10.80 7.49
N VAL A 142 -17.37 -11.12 8.76
CA VAL A 142 -18.73 -11.41 9.25
C VAL A 142 -19.66 -10.22 9.06
N LEU A 143 -19.14 -8.99 9.19
CA LEU A 143 -19.87 -7.75 8.95
C LEU A 143 -20.01 -7.38 7.45
N GLY A 144 -19.41 -8.16 6.54
CA GLY A 144 -19.41 -7.87 5.10
C GLY A 144 -18.54 -6.67 4.70
N GLN A 145 -17.66 -6.22 5.59
CA GLN A 145 -16.72 -5.10 5.35
C GLN A 145 -15.42 -5.58 4.68
N ARG A 146 -15.21 -6.90 4.65
CA ARG A 146 -14.20 -7.58 3.85
C ARG A 146 -14.86 -8.71 3.06
N PRO A 147 -14.32 -9.11 1.90
CA PRO A 147 -14.78 -10.27 1.16
C PRO A 147 -14.71 -11.55 2.00
N ALA A 148 -15.64 -12.49 1.79
CA ALA A 148 -15.60 -13.77 2.46
C ALA A 148 -14.31 -14.54 2.10
N GLY A 149 -13.58 -15.02 3.11
CA GLY A 149 -12.33 -15.76 2.93
C GLY A 149 -11.08 -14.86 2.80
N TYR A 150 -11.21 -13.56 3.08
CA TYR A 150 -10.12 -12.60 2.95
C TYR A 150 -8.90 -12.96 3.81
N LEU A 151 -9.11 -13.35 5.07
CA LEU A 151 -8.04 -13.74 5.98
C LEU A 151 -7.33 -15.01 5.51
N GLU A 152 -8.07 -16.02 5.06
CA GLU A 152 -7.50 -17.24 4.49
C GLU A 152 -6.66 -16.93 3.25
N GLU A 153 -7.13 -16.05 2.38
CA GLU A 153 -6.39 -15.60 1.19
C GLU A 153 -5.11 -14.83 1.56
N LEU A 154 -5.17 -13.97 2.58
CA LEU A 154 -3.98 -13.29 3.11
C LEU A 154 -2.94 -14.26 3.66
N HIS A 155 -3.36 -15.24 4.47
CA HIS A 155 -2.45 -16.28 4.98
C HIS A 155 -1.83 -17.08 3.83
N GLN A 156 -2.62 -17.40 2.81
CA GLN A 156 -2.11 -18.10 1.63
C GLN A 156 -1.09 -17.25 0.87
N ALA A 157 -1.36 -15.98 0.64
CA ALA A 157 -0.44 -15.06 -0.01
C ALA A 157 0.88 -14.94 0.79
N ILE A 158 0.82 -14.85 2.12
CA ILE A 158 2.01 -14.84 3.00
C ILE A 158 2.80 -16.14 2.91
N ALA A 159 2.11 -17.29 2.86
CA ALA A 159 2.77 -18.59 2.73
C ALA A 159 3.49 -18.72 1.37
N LEU A 160 2.85 -18.28 0.29
CA LEU A 160 3.45 -18.22 -1.04
C LEU A 160 4.66 -17.27 -1.07
N HIS A 161 4.60 -16.16 -0.34
CA HIS A 161 5.74 -15.26 -0.18
C HIS A 161 6.95 -15.89 0.48
N ALA A 162 6.74 -16.57 1.61
CA ALA A 162 7.82 -17.28 2.28
C ALA A 162 8.41 -18.41 1.40
N GLN A 163 7.59 -19.02 0.55
CA GLN A 163 8.06 -20.01 -0.43
C GLN A 163 8.89 -19.36 -1.54
N PHE A 164 8.46 -18.25 -2.09
CA PHE A 164 9.17 -17.56 -3.16
C PHE A 164 10.49 -16.95 -2.72
N GLU A 165 10.54 -16.31 -1.54
CA GLU A 165 11.80 -15.83 -0.97
C GLU A 165 12.84 -16.96 -0.85
N ARG A 166 12.39 -18.20 -0.64
CA ARG A 166 13.25 -19.38 -0.63
C ARG A 166 13.68 -19.79 -2.04
N ILE A 167 12.77 -19.78 -3.01
CA ILE A 167 13.06 -20.12 -4.40
C ILE A 167 14.09 -19.16 -4.99
N LEU A 168 13.86 -17.84 -4.88
CA LEU A 168 14.81 -16.83 -5.39
C LEU A 168 16.21 -16.94 -4.78
N ARG A 169 16.33 -17.43 -3.54
CA ARG A 169 17.63 -17.63 -2.87
C ARG A 169 18.38 -18.87 -3.37
N VAL A 170 17.68 -19.89 -3.88
CA VAL A 170 18.24 -21.21 -4.17
C VAL A 170 18.35 -21.47 -5.67
N GLU A 171 17.30 -21.14 -6.43
CA GLU A 171 17.20 -21.35 -7.86
C GLU A 171 16.62 -20.10 -8.53
N PRO A 172 17.47 -19.16 -8.99
CA PRO A 172 17.01 -17.96 -9.68
C PRO A 172 16.37 -18.24 -11.05
N LYS A 173 16.39 -19.50 -11.54
CA LYS A 173 15.74 -19.90 -12.79
C LYS A 173 14.24 -20.03 -12.57
N ALA A 174 13.55 -18.93 -12.86
CA ALA A 174 12.25 -18.60 -12.33
C ALA A 174 11.07 -19.31 -13.00
N ILE A 175 11.25 -20.20 -13.99
CA ILE A 175 10.12 -20.77 -14.76
C ILE A 175 9.09 -21.50 -13.90
N GLY A 176 9.52 -22.28 -12.90
CA GLY A 176 8.62 -23.00 -12.01
C GLY A 176 7.78 -22.04 -11.16
N ALA A 177 8.42 -20.98 -10.65
CA ALA A 177 7.76 -19.93 -9.89
C ALA A 177 6.83 -19.09 -10.78
N TRP A 178 7.28 -18.73 -11.99
CA TRP A 178 6.49 -18.00 -12.98
C TRP A 178 5.20 -18.74 -13.31
N ARG A 179 5.26 -20.05 -13.64
CA ARG A 179 4.06 -20.86 -13.94
C ARG A 179 3.08 -20.89 -12.78
N GLU A 180 3.58 -21.02 -11.56
CA GLU A 180 2.73 -21.02 -10.36
C GLU A 180 2.08 -19.66 -10.14
N PHE A 181 2.79 -18.54 -10.33
CA PHE A 181 2.19 -17.21 -10.20
C PHE A 181 1.17 -16.90 -11.28
N MET A 182 1.42 -17.30 -12.53
CA MET A 182 0.44 -17.19 -13.60
C MET A 182 -0.88 -17.89 -13.24
N ARG A 183 -0.81 -19.10 -12.66
CA ARG A 183 -1.98 -19.83 -12.16
C ARG A 183 -2.72 -19.10 -11.04
N LEU A 184 -1.99 -18.34 -10.22
CA LEU A 184 -2.57 -17.58 -9.11
C LEU A 184 -3.25 -16.28 -9.56
N LEU A 185 -2.92 -15.76 -10.75
CA LEU A 185 -3.59 -14.58 -11.32
C LEU A 185 -5.08 -14.81 -11.59
N ASP A 186 -5.48 -16.04 -11.89
CA ASP A 186 -6.88 -16.39 -12.18
C ASP A 186 -7.73 -16.62 -10.92
N ARG A 187 -7.18 -16.41 -9.71
CA ARG A 187 -7.96 -16.59 -8.48
C ARG A 187 -8.96 -15.46 -8.29
N PRO A 188 -10.16 -15.77 -7.75
CA PRO A 188 -11.18 -14.75 -7.49
C PRO A 188 -10.71 -13.71 -6.46
N GLY A 189 -9.92 -14.15 -5.48
CA GLY A 189 -9.34 -13.33 -4.42
C GLY A 189 -8.30 -12.31 -4.85
N CYS A 190 -8.45 -11.07 -4.39
CA CYS A 190 -7.49 -10.00 -4.66
C CYS A 190 -6.11 -10.25 -4.00
N PRO A 191 -5.98 -10.60 -2.71
CA PRO A 191 -4.66 -10.63 -2.07
C PRO A 191 -3.67 -11.62 -2.70
N ALA A 192 -4.12 -12.85 -2.97
CA ALA A 192 -3.26 -13.85 -3.60
C ALA A 192 -2.89 -13.48 -5.04
N ARG A 193 -3.84 -12.91 -5.80
CA ARG A 193 -3.64 -12.46 -7.18
C ARG A 193 -2.66 -11.30 -7.25
N SER A 194 -2.89 -10.25 -6.47
CA SER A 194 -2.03 -9.07 -6.42
C SER A 194 -0.62 -9.42 -5.97
N TRP A 195 -0.50 -10.27 -4.95
CA TRP A 195 0.79 -10.75 -4.52
C TRP A 195 1.48 -11.58 -5.62
N ALA A 196 0.78 -12.48 -6.31
CA ALA A 196 1.35 -13.23 -7.43
C ALA A 196 1.86 -12.30 -8.55
N ALA A 197 1.07 -11.27 -8.90
CA ALA A 197 1.46 -10.27 -9.89
C ALA A 197 2.71 -9.49 -9.48
N LYS A 198 2.83 -9.09 -8.21
CA LYS A 198 4.05 -8.48 -7.67
C LYS A 198 5.29 -9.36 -7.83
N ASN A 199 5.16 -10.66 -7.59
CA ASN A 199 6.32 -11.54 -7.71
C ASN A 199 6.65 -11.87 -9.18
N LEU A 200 5.65 -11.85 -10.07
CA LEU A 200 5.91 -11.85 -11.52
C LEU A 200 6.71 -10.61 -11.93
N GLY A 201 6.34 -9.41 -11.47
CA GLY A 201 7.11 -8.19 -11.72
C GLY A 201 8.56 -8.32 -11.28
N ALA A 202 8.79 -8.88 -10.08
CA ALA A 202 10.13 -9.12 -9.56
C ALA A 202 10.95 -10.13 -10.40
N ILE A 203 10.32 -11.14 -11.00
CA ILE A 203 10.99 -12.06 -11.94
C ILE A 203 11.41 -11.31 -13.21
N TYR A 204 10.50 -10.55 -13.82
CA TYR A 204 10.78 -9.79 -15.05
C TYR A 204 11.87 -8.72 -14.86
N ARG A 205 12.03 -8.22 -13.64
CA ARG A 205 13.11 -7.31 -13.27
C ARG A 205 14.49 -7.99 -13.25
N VAL A 206 14.59 -9.18 -12.63
CA VAL A 206 15.87 -9.89 -12.44
C VAL A 206 16.38 -10.48 -13.76
N ASP A 207 15.47 -10.92 -14.63
CA ASP A 207 15.79 -11.69 -15.83
C ASP A 207 15.73 -10.88 -17.14
N GLY A 208 15.86 -9.54 -17.07
CA GLY A 208 15.73 -8.64 -18.23
C GLY A 208 16.52 -9.02 -19.49
N ASP A 209 17.58 -9.83 -19.35
CA ASP A 209 18.43 -10.34 -20.44
C ASP A 209 18.46 -11.88 -20.58
N ILE A 210 17.87 -12.65 -19.67
CA ILE A 210 17.90 -14.14 -19.67
C ILE A 210 16.52 -14.69 -19.29
N ILE A 211 15.51 -14.36 -20.09
CA ILE A 211 14.20 -14.96 -19.96
C ILE A 211 14.28 -16.40 -20.52
N GLU A 212 13.94 -17.40 -19.70
CA GLU A 212 13.81 -18.77 -20.17
C GLU A 212 12.87 -18.83 -21.40
N PRO A 213 13.14 -19.62 -22.44
CA PRO A 213 12.39 -19.58 -23.70
C PRO A 213 10.87 -19.69 -23.58
N GLU A 214 10.37 -20.29 -22.50
CA GLU A 214 8.96 -20.45 -22.20
C GLU A 214 8.29 -19.26 -21.51
N ILE A 215 9.05 -18.32 -20.94
CA ILE A 215 8.51 -17.10 -20.34
C ILE A 215 8.37 -16.05 -21.47
N PRO A 216 7.18 -15.45 -21.67
CA PRO A 216 6.98 -14.52 -22.77
C PRO A 216 7.75 -13.21 -22.56
N PRO A 217 8.16 -12.51 -23.64
CA PRO A 217 8.79 -11.19 -23.53
C PRO A 217 7.91 -10.20 -22.76
N LEU A 218 8.53 -9.26 -22.04
CA LEU A 218 7.82 -8.30 -21.16
C LEU A 218 6.70 -7.55 -21.88
N ARG A 219 6.91 -7.11 -23.13
CA ARG A 219 5.87 -6.44 -23.94
C ARG A 219 4.64 -7.32 -24.17
N GLN A 220 4.84 -8.62 -24.41
CA GLN A 220 3.72 -9.56 -24.53
C GLN A 220 3.03 -9.74 -23.18
N MET A 221 3.80 -9.93 -22.10
CA MET A 221 3.27 -10.06 -20.75
C MET A 221 2.43 -8.84 -20.33
N LEU A 222 2.87 -7.62 -20.65
CA LEU A 222 2.08 -6.40 -20.39
C LEU A 222 0.73 -6.44 -21.12
N GLY A 223 0.69 -6.91 -22.37
CA GLY A 223 -0.57 -7.13 -23.08
C GLY A 223 -1.51 -8.07 -22.31
N GLU A 224 -0.99 -9.19 -21.83
CA GLU A 224 -1.77 -10.16 -21.05
C GLU A 224 -2.20 -9.58 -19.68
N LEU A 225 -1.33 -8.85 -18.98
CA LEU A 225 -1.64 -8.18 -17.71
C LEU A 225 -2.74 -7.13 -17.87
N GLY A 226 -2.73 -6.37 -18.97
CA GLY A 226 -3.82 -5.44 -19.29
C GLY A 226 -5.16 -6.16 -19.47
N ASP A 227 -5.18 -7.34 -20.09
CA ASP A 227 -6.39 -8.18 -20.20
C ASP A 227 -6.83 -8.77 -18.86
N TRP A 228 -5.90 -9.12 -17.97
CA TRP A 228 -6.24 -9.54 -16.61
C TRP A 228 -6.80 -8.39 -15.79
N GLU A 229 -6.16 -7.22 -15.79
CA GLU A 229 -6.58 -6.04 -15.03
C GLU A 229 -8.04 -5.66 -15.36
N ARG A 230 -8.38 -5.64 -16.66
CA ARG A 230 -9.75 -5.37 -17.14
C ARG A 230 -10.79 -6.38 -16.65
N ARG A 231 -10.40 -7.64 -16.43
CA ARG A 231 -11.31 -8.71 -15.97
C ARG A 231 -11.39 -8.81 -14.45
N ALA A 232 -10.27 -8.61 -13.78
CA ALA A 232 -10.09 -8.81 -12.35
C ALA A 232 -9.00 -7.85 -11.83
N PRO A 233 -9.38 -6.61 -11.44
CA PRO A 233 -8.43 -5.58 -11.02
C PRO A 233 -7.49 -6.00 -9.89
N GLY A 234 -6.38 -5.30 -9.76
CA GLY A 234 -5.34 -5.57 -8.76
C GLY A 234 -4.27 -6.55 -9.27
N VAL A 235 -3.89 -6.42 -10.54
CA VAL A 235 -2.83 -7.20 -11.20
C VAL A 235 -1.72 -6.29 -11.70
N LEU A 236 -2.04 -5.29 -12.53
CA LEU A 236 -1.03 -4.47 -13.19
C LEU A 236 -0.29 -3.55 -12.20
N GLY A 237 -0.99 -2.91 -11.28
CA GLY A 237 -0.35 -2.12 -10.21
C GLY A 237 0.63 -2.94 -9.38
N PRO A 238 0.20 -4.06 -8.80
CA PRO A 238 1.09 -4.94 -8.05
C PRO A 238 2.25 -5.47 -8.88
N PHE A 239 2.05 -5.78 -10.18
CA PHE A 239 3.15 -6.13 -11.08
C PHE A 239 4.19 -5.02 -11.18
N VAL A 240 3.75 -3.77 -11.38
CA VAL A 240 4.65 -2.59 -11.40
C VAL A 240 5.40 -2.46 -10.08
N ASP A 241 4.73 -2.63 -8.94
CA ASP A 241 5.37 -2.60 -7.59
C ASP A 241 6.45 -3.67 -7.40
N GLY A 242 6.33 -4.81 -8.09
CA GLY A 242 7.37 -5.82 -8.11
C GLY A 242 8.50 -5.56 -9.09
N PHE A 243 8.19 -4.91 -10.20
CA PHE A 243 9.10 -4.65 -11.31
C PHE A 243 9.97 -3.42 -11.06
N ASP A 244 9.40 -2.35 -10.51
CA ASP A 244 10.06 -1.07 -10.30
C ASP A 244 10.95 -1.08 -9.05
N ASP A 245 12.25 -0.92 -9.24
CA ASP A 245 13.21 -0.64 -8.17
C ASP A 245 13.85 0.76 -8.26
N SER A 246 13.49 1.54 -9.29
CA SER A 246 13.97 2.91 -9.50
C SER A 246 13.06 3.97 -8.90
N PHE A 247 11.91 3.57 -8.33
CA PHE A 247 10.86 4.46 -7.85
C PHE A 247 10.26 5.32 -8.97
N GLU A 248 10.32 4.86 -10.22
CA GLU A 248 9.68 5.52 -11.36
C GLU A 248 8.24 5.02 -11.59
N GLY A 249 7.79 4.03 -10.82
CA GLY A 249 6.49 3.39 -10.92
C GLY A 249 6.26 2.84 -12.33
N ILE A 250 5.11 3.20 -12.92
CA ILE A 250 4.76 2.89 -14.31
C ILE A 250 5.85 3.35 -15.29
N GLY A 251 6.55 4.46 -14.99
CA GLY A 251 7.58 5.02 -15.85
C GLY A 251 8.72 4.06 -16.18
N SER A 252 9.03 3.12 -15.27
CA SER A 252 10.06 2.10 -15.49
C SER A 252 9.76 1.17 -16.69
N LEU A 253 8.49 1.09 -17.12
CA LEU A 253 8.07 0.25 -18.24
C LEU A 253 8.28 0.89 -19.62
N HIS A 254 8.70 2.17 -19.71
CA HIS A 254 8.78 2.88 -21.00
C HIS A 254 9.76 2.23 -21.98
N THR A 255 10.76 1.52 -21.46
CA THR A 255 11.79 0.78 -22.22
C THR A 255 11.23 -0.44 -22.95
N CYS A 256 10.01 -0.89 -22.62
CA CYS A 256 9.33 -2.02 -23.26
C CYS A 256 8.73 -1.68 -24.63
N PHE A 257 8.78 -0.40 -25.01
CA PHE A 257 8.18 0.15 -26.21
C PHE A 257 9.26 0.65 -27.17
N GLU A 258 8.88 0.90 -28.43
CA GLU A 258 9.83 1.31 -29.47
C GLU A 258 10.61 2.58 -29.07
N PRO A 259 11.92 2.65 -29.38
CA PRO A 259 12.73 3.83 -29.11
C PRO A 259 12.11 5.11 -29.69
N GLY A 260 12.02 6.15 -28.86
CA GLY A 260 11.42 7.44 -29.24
C GLY A 260 9.89 7.49 -29.10
N GLN A 261 9.21 6.37 -28.81
CA GLN A 261 7.78 6.32 -28.54
C GLN A 261 7.44 5.92 -27.10
N GLY A 262 8.44 5.56 -26.30
CA GLY A 262 8.24 4.83 -25.06
C GLY A 262 7.26 5.45 -24.06
N ARG A 263 7.39 6.76 -23.80
CA ARG A 263 6.51 7.45 -22.85
C ARG A 263 5.07 7.59 -23.37
N GLU A 264 4.89 7.94 -24.64
CA GLU A 264 3.55 8.11 -25.23
C GLU A 264 2.83 6.76 -25.40
N ALA A 265 3.55 5.74 -25.85
CA ALA A 265 3.00 4.39 -26.00
C ALA A 265 2.60 3.79 -24.64
N LEU A 266 3.43 4.01 -23.61
CA LEU A 266 3.11 3.64 -22.23
C LEU A 266 1.89 4.39 -21.70
N ARG A 267 1.81 5.71 -21.94
CA ARG A 267 0.66 6.55 -21.61
C ARG A 267 -0.63 5.98 -22.21
N GLU A 268 -0.66 5.74 -23.51
CA GLU A 268 -1.85 5.21 -24.19
C GLU A 268 -2.19 3.78 -23.74
N TYR A 269 -1.18 2.96 -23.46
CA TYR A 269 -1.40 1.63 -22.89
C TYR A 269 -2.09 1.70 -21.51
N VAL A 270 -1.56 2.50 -20.59
CA VAL A 270 -2.11 2.64 -19.22
C VAL A 270 -3.52 3.23 -19.26
N LEU A 271 -3.75 4.26 -20.07
CA LEU A 271 -5.08 4.84 -20.25
C LEU A 271 -6.06 3.82 -20.82
N GLY A 272 -5.66 3.05 -21.83
CA GLY A 272 -6.50 2.00 -22.42
C GLY A 272 -6.86 0.87 -21.44
N VAL A 273 -5.98 0.56 -20.48
CA VAL A 273 -6.28 -0.38 -19.39
C VAL A 273 -7.25 0.24 -18.39
N LEU A 274 -6.94 1.43 -17.86
CA LEU A 274 -7.75 2.10 -16.84
C LEU A 274 -9.16 2.42 -17.34
N GLU A 275 -9.33 2.93 -18.55
CA GLU A 275 -10.64 3.24 -19.14
C GLU A 275 -11.63 2.07 -19.15
N HIS A 276 -11.11 0.83 -19.03
CA HIS A 276 -11.90 -0.39 -19.03
C HIS A 276 -11.69 -1.24 -17.77
N SER A 277 -10.96 -0.75 -16.76
CA SER A 277 -10.78 -1.43 -15.47
C SER A 277 -11.78 -0.91 -14.45
N ALA A 278 -12.28 -1.79 -13.59
CA ALA A 278 -13.05 -1.38 -12.42
C ALA A 278 -12.13 -0.84 -11.32
N ALA A 279 -12.70 -0.23 -10.28
CA ALA A 279 -11.94 0.22 -9.12
C ALA A 279 -11.18 -0.97 -8.49
N GLU A 280 -9.91 -0.75 -8.18
CA GLU A 280 -9.07 -1.81 -7.62
C GLU A 280 -9.47 -2.12 -6.18
N PRO A 281 -9.68 -3.41 -5.85
CA PRO A 281 -9.82 -3.80 -4.46
C PRO A 281 -8.53 -3.52 -3.69
N TYR A 282 -8.68 -3.10 -2.44
CA TYR A 282 -7.54 -2.93 -1.55
C TYR A 282 -6.82 -4.27 -1.33
N CYS A 283 -5.50 -4.27 -1.46
CA CYS A 283 -4.63 -5.37 -1.07
C CYS A 283 -3.46 -4.85 -0.23
N PRO A 284 -3.16 -5.47 0.92
CA PRO A 284 -2.03 -5.05 1.74
C PRO A 284 -0.69 -5.46 1.11
N ASP A 285 0.33 -4.63 1.37
CA ASP A 285 1.74 -4.82 0.93
C ASP A 285 1.95 -4.86 -0.60
N VAL A 286 0.99 -4.34 -1.36
CA VAL A 286 1.10 -4.08 -2.80
C VAL A 286 0.58 -2.68 -3.12
N GLN A 287 1.10 -2.05 -4.16
CA GLN A 287 0.54 -0.79 -4.68
C GLN A 287 -0.48 -1.06 -5.78
N SER A 288 -1.52 -0.23 -5.81
CA SER A 288 -2.54 -0.27 -6.85
C SER A 288 -2.06 0.40 -8.14
N LEU A 289 -2.69 0.08 -9.27
CA LEU A 289 -2.48 0.79 -10.53
C LEU A 289 -2.93 2.25 -10.40
N ALA A 290 -4.02 2.51 -9.67
CA ALA A 290 -4.48 3.85 -9.34
C ALA A 290 -3.40 4.71 -8.64
N PHE A 291 -2.61 4.10 -7.74
CA PHE A 291 -1.47 4.76 -7.10
C PHE A 291 -0.45 5.22 -8.15
N TYR A 292 0.04 4.31 -8.97
CA TYR A 292 1.05 4.70 -9.98
C TYR A 292 0.49 5.62 -11.07
N ALA A 293 -0.80 5.50 -11.40
CA ALA A 293 -1.43 6.31 -12.42
C ALA A 293 -1.54 7.78 -12.00
N HIS A 294 -1.89 8.08 -10.75
CA HIS A 294 -1.96 9.48 -10.32
C HIS A 294 -0.58 10.14 -10.33
N GLU A 295 0.48 9.42 -9.93
CA GLU A 295 1.86 9.92 -10.01
C GLU A 295 2.29 10.10 -11.47
N PHE A 296 2.01 9.14 -12.34
CA PHE A 296 2.44 9.18 -13.74
C PHE A 296 1.75 10.28 -14.55
N PHE A 297 0.48 10.57 -14.24
CA PHE A 297 -0.34 11.57 -14.94
C PHE A 297 -0.50 12.90 -14.20
N GLU A 298 0.23 13.15 -13.09
CA GLU A 298 0.01 14.30 -12.21
C GLU A 298 0.05 15.67 -12.92
N THR A 299 0.74 15.76 -14.06
CA THR A 299 0.85 16.98 -14.89
C THR A 299 0.22 16.85 -16.29
N ASP A 300 -0.45 15.73 -16.58
CA ASP A 300 -1.06 15.44 -17.90
C ASP A 300 -2.57 15.70 -17.86
N ALA A 301 -2.96 16.94 -18.15
CA ALA A 301 -4.36 17.34 -18.09
C ALA A 301 -5.29 16.57 -19.04
N ASP A 302 -4.79 16.09 -20.19
CA ASP A 302 -5.58 15.32 -21.14
C ASP A 302 -5.84 13.90 -20.60
N ALA A 303 -4.79 13.24 -20.09
CA ALA A 303 -4.91 11.94 -19.45
C ALA A 303 -5.86 11.99 -18.24
N LEU A 304 -5.69 12.98 -17.35
CA LEU A 304 -6.57 13.17 -16.20
C LEU A 304 -8.02 13.45 -16.62
N GLN A 305 -8.23 14.20 -17.71
CA GLN A 305 -9.58 14.42 -18.23
C GLN A 305 -10.22 13.12 -18.77
N ARG A 306 -9.45 12.26 -19.43
CA ARG A 306 -9.91 10.94 -19.89
C ARG A 306 -10.27 10.03 -18.72
N LEU A 307 -9.42 9.96 -17.70
CA LEU A 307 -9.67 9.19 -16.48
C LEU A 307 -10.93 9.67 -15.76
N LEU A 308 -11.13 10.99 -15.64
CA LEU A 308 -12.35 11.55 -15.06
C LEU A 308 -13.61 11.13 -15.83
N ARG A 309 -13.55 11.11 -17.16
CA ARG A 309 -14.68 10.65 -18.01
C ARG A 309 -14.94 9.15 -17.89
N ALA A 310 -13.89 8.36 -17.65
CA ALA A 310 -13.97 6.93 -17.40
C ALA A 310 -14.47 6.58 -15.98
N GLY A 311 -14.67 7.57 -15.12
CA GLY A 311 -15.19 7.38 -13.76
C GLY A 311 -14.12 7.27 -12.68
N HIS A 312 -12.84 7.40 -13.02
CA HIS A 312 -11.70 7.36 -12.10
C HIS A 312 -11.48 8.71 -11.41
N ARG A 313 -12.49 9.15 -10.67
CA ARG A 313 -12.48 10.44 -9.97
C ARG A 313 -11.40 10.48 -8.87
N ASP A 314 -11.22 9.37 -8.18
CA ASP A 314 -10.22 9.15 -7.14
C ASP A 314 -8.80 9.41 -7.65
N ILE A 315 -8.41 8.81 -8.77
CA ILE A 315 -7.07 9.02 -9.38
C ILE A 315 -6.85 10.50 -9.71
N VAL A 316 -7.89 11.18 -10.22
CA VAL A 316 -7.79 12.60 -10.61
C VAL A 316 -7.72 13.52 -9.39
N GLU A 317 -8.51 13.24 -8.35
CA GLU A 317 -8.44 13.99 -7.09
C GLU A 317 -7.07 13.83 -6.41
N ASP A 318 -6.50 12.62 -6.43
CA ASP A 318 -5.16 12.35 -5.89
C ASP A 318 -4.08 13.11 -6.68
N ALA A 319 -4.11 13.04 -8.01
CA ALA A 319 -3.19 13.77 -8.87
C ALA A 319 -3.24 15.29 -8.63
N LEU A 320 -4.43 15.86 -8.43
CA LEU A 320 -4.61 17.30 -8.20
C LEU A 320 -4.33 17.75 -6.77
N SER A 321 -4.23 16.80 -5.82
CA SER A 321 -3.84 17.06 -4.44
C SER A 321 -2.35 17.41 -4.33
N HIS A 322 -1.55 17.02 -5.33
CA HIS A 322 -0.17 17.44 -5.47
C HIS A 322 -0.15 18.94 -5.84
N GLU A 323 0.68 19.74 -5.18
CA GLU A 323 0.77 21.21 -5.38
C GLU A 323 1.40 21.61 -6.73
N SER A 324 1.47 20.68 -7.68
CA SER A 324 2.00 20.89 -9.03
C SER A 324 1.09 21.81 -9.84
N ASP A 325 1.62 22.92 -10.34
CA ASP A 325 0.91 23.79 -11.29
C ASP A 325 1.16 23.32 -12.73
N PHE A 326 0.09 23.13 -13.51
CA PHE A 326 0.18 22.67 -14.89
C PHE A 326 -0.98 23.18 -15.77
N PRO A 327 -0.77 23.35 -17.09
CA PRO A 327 -1.82 23.80 -17.99
C PRO A 327 -3.06 22.89 -17.95
N GLY A 328 -4.21 23.45 -17.59
CA GLY A 328 -5.48 22.72 -17.53
C GLY A 328 -5.95 22.30 -16.13
N ARG A 329 -5.11 22.47 -15.10
CA ARG A 329 -5.44 22.16 -13.70
C ARG A 329 -6.74 22.80 -13.20
N GLU A 330 -6.87 24.12 -13.33
CA GLU A 330 -8.08 24.86 -12.89
C GLU A 330 -9.37 24.37 -13.56
N ARG A 331 -9.26 23.94 -14.83
CA ARG A 331 -10.40 23.35 -15.55
C ARG A 331 -10.79 22.01 -14.94
N LEU A 332 -9.82 21.16 -14.59
CA LEU A 332 -10.10 19.87 -13.93
C LEU A 332 -10.71 20.08 -12.53
N LEU A 333 -10.19 21.03 -11.76
CA LEU A 333 -10.79 21.43 -10.46
C LEU A 333 -12.24 21.90 -10.61
N ALA A 334 -12.52 22.72 -11.63
CA ALA A 334 -13.88 23.17 -11.92
C ALA A 334 -14.81 22.00 -12.30
N LEU A 335 -14.32 21.01 -13.05
CA LEU A 335 -15.08 19.81 -13.39
C LEU A 335 -15.40 18.95 -12.15
N LEU A 336 -14.47 18.84 -11.20
CA LEU A 336 -14.67 18.13 -9.94
C LEU A 336 -15.63 18.86 -9.00
N GLY A 337 -15.53 20.20 -8.92
CA GLY A 337 -16.36 21.05 -8.06
C GLY A 337 -17.79 21.24 -8.58
N GLY A 338 -18.01 21.12 -9.89
CA GLY A 338 -19.35 21.23 -10.51
C GLY A 338 -20.27 20.02 -10.30
N GLY A 339 -19.78 18.95 -9.66
CA GLY A 339 -20.51 17.68 -9.49
C GLY A 339 -21.20 17.47 -8.15
N SER A 340 -20.99 18.30 -7.13
CA SER A 340 -21.50 18.10 -5.76
C SER A 340 -22.97 18.52 -5.54
N GLY A 341 -23.78 18.54 -6.60
CA GLY A 341 -25.17 19.02 -6.57
C GLY A 341 -26.18 18.14 -7.32
N ARG A 342 -25.98 16.82 -7.40
CA ARG A 342 -26.98 15.91 -7.98
C ARG A 342 -27.28 14.71 -7.10
#